data_AF-A0A2E0JGM7-F1
#
_entry.id   AF-A0A2E0JGM7-F1
#
_cell.length_a   1.000
_cell.length_b   1.000
_cell.length_c   1.000
_cell.angle_alpha   90.00
_cell.angle_beta   90.00
_cell.angle_gamma   90.00
#
_symmetry.space_group_name_H-M   'P 1'
#
loop_
_entity.id
_entity.type
_entity.pdbx_description
1 polymer ?
#
loop_
_entity_poly.entity_id
_entity_poly.type
_entity_poly.pdbx_seq_one_letter_code
_entity_poly.pdbx_strand_id
1 'polypeptide(L)'
;STITTNSDSHSIFINGQEVGQGSVSGIKIPKNECITVQVQGSGYILEVKKFCRKKGMPKMQKTEFIALARDESFDATFSTDLANNDIIVNPRGSNLDEVWVNAVRLVVENFDALEVNDNDVNYLRTSWVVDTFDEFTIRTRLIARVSNENPLEIRFKIVSERARGQVSPRDDEQYRSWQRIMRKYQGLIDEIQSRL
;
A
#
# COMPACT_ATOMS: atom_id res chain seq x y z
N SER A 1 28.54 -18.28 -11.21
CA SER A 1 27.27 -18.86 -10.76
C SER A 1 26.12 -18.26 -11.52
N THR A 2 24.94 -18.86 -11.42
CA THR A 2 23.69 -18.39 -12.04
C THR A 2 22.64 -18.20 -10.96
N ILE A 3 21.82 -17.17 -11.08
CA ILE A 3 20.58 -17.00 -10.32
C ILE A 3 19.42 -17.23 -11.29
N THR A 4 18.43 -18.00 -10.87
CA THR A 4 17.15 -18.16 -11.54
C THR A 4 16.02 -17.86 -10.58
N THR A 5 14.87 -17.44 -11.11
CA THR A 5 13.69 -17.10 -10.31
C THR A 5 12.46 -17.83 -10.82
N ASN A 6 11.37 -17.79 -10.05
CA ASN A 6 10.11 -18.43 -10.41
C ASN A 6 9.31 -17.69 -11.49
N SER A 7 9.78 -16.54 -11.99
CA SER A 7 9.15 -15.83 -13.11
C SER A 7 10.18 -15.03 -13.90
N ASP A 8 10.08 -15.04 -15.23
CA ASP A 8 11.00 -14.32 -16.11
C ASP A 8 10.92 -12.79 -15.96
N SER A 9 9.84 -12.27 -15.36
CA SER A 9 9.64 -10.83 -15.12
C SER A 9 10.24 -10.32 -13.81
N HIS A 10 10.78 -11.19 -12.94
CA HIS A 10 11.38 -10.76 -11.69
C HIS A 10 12.75 -10.11 -11.92
N SER A 11 12.89 -8.86 -11.53
CA SER A 11 14.17 -8.14 -11.61
C SER A 11 15.13 -8.61 -10.52
N ILE A 12 16.39 -8.77 -10.90
CA ILE A 12 17.49 -9.21 -10.05
C ILE A 12 18.49 -8.06 -9.92
N PHE A 13 18.81 -7.71 -8.67
CA PHE A 13 19.77 -6.68 -8.32
C PHE A 13 20.95 -7.31 -7.58
N ILE A 14 22.16 -6.83 -7.89
CA ILE A 14 23.37 -7.18 -7.16
C ILE A 14 23.97 -5.90 -6.61
N ASN A 15 24.11 -5.81 -5.29
CA ASN A 15 24.58 -4.62 -4.58
C ASN A 15 23.79 -3.34 -4.96
N GLY A 16 22.49 -3.49 -5.18
CA GLY A 16 21.58 -2.38 -5.53
C GLY A 16 21.55 -2.02 -7.02
N GLN A 17 22.38 -2.62 -7.87
CA GLN A 17 22.34 -2.42 -9.31
C GLN A 17 21.53 -3.52 -9.99
N GLU A 18 20.57 -3.17 -10.84
CA GLU A 18 19.84 -4.15 -11.66
C GLU A 18 20.80 -4.80 -12.66
N VAL A 19 20.82 -6.13 -12.67
CA VAL A 19 21.72 -6.92 -13.52
C VAL A 19 20.98 -7.79 -14.54
N GLY A 20 19.66 -7.88 -14.44
CA GLY A 20 18.81 -8.61 -15.37
C GLY A 20 17.48 -9.05 -14.75
N GLN A 21 16.73 -9.85 -15.48
CA GLN A 21 15.41 -10.36 -15.07
C GLN A 21 15.32 -11.87 -15.31
N GLY A 22 14.58 -12.58 -14.45
CA GLY A 22 14.31 -14.01 -14.58
C GLY A 22 15.51 -14.92 -14.26
N SER A 23 16.58 -14.76 -15.03
CA SER A 23 17.82 -15.53 -14.95
C SER A 23 19.04 -14.68 -15.29
N VAL A 24 20.07 -14.72 -14.43
CA VAL A 24 21.35 -14.02 -14.65
C VAL A 24 22.49 -15.01 -14.42
N SER A 25 23.33 -15.18 -15.44
CA SER A 25 24.49 -16.07 -15.41
C SER A 25 25.81 -15.29 -15.33
N GLY A 26 26.92 -16.00 -15.12
CA GLY A 26 28.24 -15.37 -15.10
C GLY A 26 28.56 -14.56 -13.85
N ILE A 27 27.77 -14.70 -12.78
CA ILE A 27 27.97 -13.98 -11.51
C ILE A 27 29.28 -14.43 -10.88
N LYS A 28 30.15 -13.45 -10.59
CA LYS A 28 31.47 -13.64 -9.98
C LYS A 28 31.53 -12.85 -8.67
N ILE A 29 31.86 -13.54 -7.59
CA ILE A 29 32.15 -12.91 -6.30
C ILE A 29 33.68 -12.90 -6.13
N PRO A 30 34.31 -11.72 -5.97
CA PRO A 30 35.75 -11.64 -5.71
C PRO A 30 36.13 -12.37 -4.42
N LYS A 31 37.39 -12.81 -4.33
CA LYS A 31 37.87 -13.55 -3.14
C LYS A 31 37.76 -12.65 -1.90
N ASN A 32 37.27 -13.21 -0.79
CA ASN A 32 37.06 -12.52 0.48
C ASN A 32 35.99 -11.41 0.46
N GLU A 33 35.19 -11.30 -0.61
CA GLU A 33 34.11 -10.33 -0.70
C GLU A 33 32.73 -10.98 -0.59
N CYS A 34 31.70 -10.14 -0.42
CA CYS A 34 30.31 -10.51 -0.41
C CYS A 34 29.51 -9.64 -1.38
N ILE A 35 28.44 -10.23 -1.92
CA ILE A 35 27.41 -9.52 -2.68
C ILE A 35 26.07 -9.67 -1.98
N THR A 36 25.22 -8.68 -2.15
CA THR A 36 23.80 -8.74 -1.76
C THR A 36 22.97 -8.87 -3.02
N VAL A 37 22.23 -9.96 -3.11
CA VAL A 37 21.27 -10.23 -4.17
C VAL A 37 19.90 -9.82 -3.67
N GLN A 38 19.20 -9.01 -4.45
CA GLN A 38 17.79 -8.68 -4.21
C GLN A 38 16.97 -9.12 -5.43
N VAL A 39 15.85 -9.77 -5.20
CA VAL A 39 14.93 -10.18 -6.27
C VAL A 39 13.57 -9.58 -5.99
N GLN A 40 13.03 -8.82 -6.95
CA GLN A 40 11.77 -8.12 -6.81
C GLN A 40 10.82 -8.45 -7.96
N GLY A 41 9.53 -8.44 -7.67
CA GLY A 41 8.45 -8.60 -8.63
C GLY A 41 7.22 -7.85 -8.15
N SER A 42 6.46 -7.26 -9.08
CA SER A 42 5.22 -6.55 -8.73
C SER A 42 4.19 -7.54 -8.15
N GLY A 43 3.67 -7.24 -6.97
CA GLY A 43 2.75 -8.14 -6.25
C GLY A 43 3.44 -9.35 -5.61
N TYR A 44 4.74 -9.25 -5.36
CA TYR A 44 5.53 -10.26 -4.66
C TYR A 44 6.36 -9.63 -3.54
N ILE A 45 6.70 -10.45 -2.55
CA ILE A 45 7.56 -10.07 -1.44
C ILE A 45 9.02 -10.00 -1.93
N LEU A 46 9.73 -8.94 -1.53
CA LEU A 46 11.14 -8.75 -1.84
C LEU A 46 12.01 -9.79 -1.12
N GLU A 47 12.77 -10.56 -1.88
CA GLU A 47 13.77 -11.49 -1.33
C GLU A 47 15.16 -10.86 -1.33
N VAL A 48 15.86 -10.95 -0.19
CA VAL A 48 17.23 -10.44 -0.04
C VAL A 48 18.15 -11.54 0.48
N LYS A 49 19.16 -11.91 -0.30
CA LYS A 49 20.16 -12.93 0.08
C LYS A 49 21.57 -12.37 0.00
N LYS A 50 22.40 -12.70 0.98
CA LYS A 50 23.82 -12.33 1.01
C LYS A 50 24.68 -13.55 0.70
N PHE A 51 25.57 -13.42 -0.28
CA PHE A 51 26.52 -14.47 -0.65
C PHE A 51 27.95 -13.97 -0.55
N CYS A 52 28.85 -14.81 -0.05
CA CYS A 52 30.24 -14.44 0.21
C CYS A 52 31.20 -15.52 -0.30
N ARG A 53 32.34 -15.10 -0.86
CA ARG A 53 33.47 -15.98 -1.18
C ARG A 53 34.48 -16.00 -0.04
N LYS A 54 34.00 -16.31 1.17
CA LYS A 54 34.76 -16.40 2.42
C LYS A 54 34.43 -17.70 3.17
N LYS A 55 35.39 -18.25 3.92
CA LYS A 55 35.15 -19.45 4.76
C LYS A 55 34.15 -19.11 5.87
N GLY A 56 33.20 -20.01 6.13
CA GLY A 56 32.20 -19.86 7.19
C GLY A 56 31.04 -18.90 6.88
N MET A 57 30.99 -18.31 5.69
CA MET A 57 29.90 -17.43 5.25
C MET A 57 29.03 -18.14 4.21
N PRO A 58 27.75 -17.73 4.02
CA PRO A 58 26.88 -18.30 2.99
C PRO A 58 27.53 -18.19 1.62
N LYS A 59 27.78 -19.32 0.96
CA LYS A 59 28.37 -19.37 -0.37
C LYS A 59 27.27 -19.48 -1.41
N MET A 60 27.49 -18.86 -2.55
CA MET A 60 26.64 -19.05 -3.72
C MET A 60 26.93 -20.43 -4.34
N GLN A 61 25.88 -21.22 -4.56
CA GLN A 61 25.93 -22.45 -5.34
C GLN A 61 26.20 -22.14 -6.82
N LYS A 62 26.40 -23.19 -7.64
CA LYS A 62 26.58 -23.04 -9.09
C LYS A 62 25.34 -22.41 -9.73
N THR A 63 24.16 -22.86 -9.28
CA THR A 63 22.85 -22.34 -9.64
C THR A 63 22.07 -22.10 -8.35
N GLU A 64 21.59 -20.87 -8.16
CA GLU A 64 20.74 -20.46 -7.05
C GLU A 64 19.33 -20.20 -7.58
N PHE A 65 18.33 -20.89 -7.04
CA PHE A 65 16.93 -20.61 -7.32
C PHE A 65 16.33 -19.74 -6.21
N ILE A 66 15.73 -18.61 -6.59
CA ILE A 66 15.07 -17.67 -5.68
C ILE A 66 13.62 -17.53 -6.11
N ALA A 67 12.72 -18.16 -5.35
CA ALA A 67 11.28 -18.01 -5.54
C ALA A 67 10.77 -16.84 -4.71
N LEU A 68 10.01 -15.94 -5.33
CA LEU A 68 9.28 -14.91 -4.60
C LEU A 68 7.90 -15.42 -4.19
N ALA A 69 7.54 -15.16 -2.94
CA ALA A 69 6.19 -15.37 -2.43
C ALA A 69 5.26 -14.23 -2.89
N ARG A 70 3.97 -14.56 -3.10
CA ARG A 70 2.93 -13.57 -3.45
C ARG A 70 2.71 -12.62 -2.29
N ASP A 71 2.48 -11.35 -2.61
CA ASP A 71 2.03 -10.34 -1.64
C ASP A 71 0.50 -10.33 -1.61
N GLU A 72 -0.09 -11.00 -0.63
CA GLU A 72 -1.56 -11.08 -0.47
C GLU A 72 -2.20 -9.69 -0.31
N SER A 73 -1.48 -8.77 0.33
CA SER A 73 -1.92 -7.38 0.52
C SER A 73 -2.05 -6.66 -0.83
N PHE A 74 -1.21 -7.01 -1.81
CA PHE A 74 -1.29 -6.50 -3.17
C PHE A 74 -2.55 -7.00 -3.89
N ASP A 75 -2.90 -8.27 -3.71
CA ASP A 75 -4.08 -8.89 -4.34
C ASP A 75 -5.39 -8.37 -3.74
N ALA A 76 -5.42 -8.15 -2.42
CA ALA A 76 -6.55 -7.59 -1.69
C ALA A 76 -6.81 -6.09 -1.97
N THR A 77 -5.89 -5.43 -2.70
CA THR A 77 -5.95 -4.00 -2.99
C THR A 77 -5.93 -3.72 -4.49
N PHE A 78 -6.25 -2.49 -4.87
CA PHE A 78 -6.14 -2.01 -6.23
C PHE A 78 -5.40 -0.68 -6.27
N SER A 79 -4.72 -0.42 -7.39
CA SER A 79 -4.02 0.85 -7.63
C SER A 79 -5.01 1.89 -8.09
N THR A 80 -4.91 3.10 -7.56
CA THR A 80 -5.72 4.25 -7.97
C THR A 80 -5.00 5.54 -7.59
N ASP A 81 -5.21 6.58 -8.40
CA ASP A 81 -4.82 7.95 -8.14
C ASP A 81 -5.65 8.61 -7.02
N LEU A 82 -6.77 8.02 -6.62
CA LEU A 82 -7.60 8.51 -5.51
C LEU A 82 -7.00 8.17 -4.13
N ALA A 83 -6.09 7.21 -4.07
CA ALA A 83 -5.43 6.83 -2.82
C ALA A 83 -4.67 8.02 -2.24
N ASN A 84 -4.98 8.41 -1.01
CA ASN A 84 -4.36 9.54 -0.31
C ASN A 84 -4.57 10.91 -0.99
N ASN A 85 -5.55 11.03 -1.89
CA ASN A 85 -5.93 12.29 -2.54
C ASN A 85 -7.39 12.65 -2.23
N ASP A 86 -7.74 13.92 -2.41
CA ASP A 86 -9.11 14.40 -2.24
C ASP A 86 -9.96 13.99 -3.44
N ILE A 87 -11.05 13.27 -3.17
CA ILE A 87 -12.18 13.08 -4.06
C ILE A 87 -13.10 14.29 -3.86
N ILE A 88 -13.17 15.15 -4.87
CA ILE A 88 -13.98 16.38 -4.85
C ILE A 88 -15.38 16.05 -5.34
N VAL A 89 -16.36 16.42 -4.55
CA VAL A 89 -17.78 16.22 -4.82
C VAL A 89 -18.46 17.58 -4.79
N ASN A 90 -19.25 17.87 -5.83
CA ASN A 90 -20.04 19.09 -5.97
C ASN A 90 -21.52 18.71 -5.98
N PRO A 91 -22.17 18.66 -4.81
CA PRO A 91 -23.52 18.15 -4.68
C PRO A 91 -24.52 18.99 -5.49
N ARG A 92 -25.56 18.34 -6.00
CA ARG A 92 -26.64 19.04 -6.73
C ARG A 92 -27.51 19.90 -5.81
N GLY A 93 -27.61 19.52 -4.54
CA GLY A 93 -28.34 20.27 -3.51
C GLY A 93 -27.51 21.40 -2.92
N SER A 94 -28.16 22.49 -2.53
CA SER A 94 -27.53 23.60 -1.81
C SER A 94 -27.74 23.54 -0.28
N ASN A 95 -28.52 22.57 0.20
CA ASN A 95 -28.77 22.40 1.63
C ASN A 95 -27.62 21.62 2.27
N LEU A 96 -26.71 22.36 2.89
CA LEU A 96 -25.53 21.82 3.55
C LEU A 96 -25.87 20.74 4.59
N ASP A 97 -26.86 20.96 5.45
CA ASP A 97 -27.20 20.03 6.53
C ASP A 97 -27.65 18.66 5.98
N GLU A 98 -28.50 18.68 4.96
CA GLU A 98 -29.00 17.44 4.33
C GLU A 98 -27.86 16.67 3.65
N VAL A 99 -27.01 17.38 2.90
CA VAL A 99 -25.88 16.77 2.21
C VAL A 99 -24.87 16.23 3.21
N TRP A 100 -24.57 16.98 4.28
CA TRP A 100 -23.65 16.53 5.32
C TRP A 100 -24.15 15.30 6.06
N VAL A 101 -25.45 15.25 6.41
CA VAL A 101 -26.06 14.06 7.03
C VAL A 101 -25.92 12.84 6.11
N ASN A 102 -26.12 12.99 4.80
CA ASN A 102 -25.94 11.90 3.84
C ASN A 102 -24.47 11.45 3.73
N ALA A 103 -23.53 12.41 3.73
CA ALA A 103 -22.10 12.11 3.77
C ALA A 103 -21.71 11.32 5.03
N VAL A 104 -22.19 11.74 6.21
CA VAL A 104 -21.93 11.04 7.47
C VAL A 104 -22.52 9.63 7.44
N ARG A 105 -23.76 9.45 6.95
CA ARG A 105 -24.39 8.12 6.79
C ARG A 105 -23.56 7.18 5.94
N LEU A 106 -23.13 7.66 4.77
CA LEU A 106 -22.27 6.89 3.87
C LEU A 106 -20.96 6.44 4.56
N VAL A 107 -20.36 7.30 5.38
CA VAL A 107 -19.14 6.95 6.11
C VAL A 107 -19.42 5.91 7.20
N VAL A 108 -20.45 6.08 8.02
CA VAL A 108 -20.72 5.13 9.13
C VAL A 108 -21.28 3.78 8.66
N GLU A 109 -21.81 3.69 7.44
CA GLU A 109 -22.16 2.41 6.80
C GLU A 109 -20.91 1.59 6.39
N ASN A 110 -19.76 2.24 6.24
CA ASN A 110 -18.51 1.63 5.77
C ASN A 110 -17.40 1.58 6.84
N PHE A 111 -17.56 2.33 7.94
CA PHE A 111 -16.58 2.44 9.03
C PHE A 111 -17.28 2.41 10.39
N ASP A 112 -16.91 1.43 11.22
CA ASP A 112 -17.56 1.20 12.52
C ASP A 112 -17.25 2.26 13.58
N ALA A 113 -16.13 2.98 13.44
CA ALA A 113 -15.63 3.88 14.47
C ALA A 113 -15.16 5.22 13.91
N LEU A 114 -15.62 6.30 14.55
CA LEU A 114 -15.22 7.67 14.29
C LEU A 114 -14.19 8.11 15.33
N GLU A 115 -13.14 8.79 14.89
CA GLU A 115 -12.12 9.38 15.77
C GLU A 115 -12.44 10.86 16.06
N VAL A 116 -12.89 11.59 15.03
CA VAL A 116 -13.30 12.99 15.13
C VAL A 116 -14.61 13.17 14.37
N ASN A 117 -15.58 13.83 14.98
CA ASN A 117 -16.79 14.30 14.32
C ASN A 117 -17.13 15.69 14.86
N ASP A 118 -16.88 16.70 14.05
CA ASP A 118 -17.13 18.10 14.37
C ASP A 118 -18.16 18.67 13.38
N ASN A 119 -19.40 18.80 13.86
CA ASN A 119 -20.51 19.30 13.05
C ASN A 119 -20.49 20.82 12.88
N ASP A 120 -19.78 21.56 13.75
CA ASP A 120 -19.73 23.03 13.67
C ASP A 120 -18.92 23.47 12.45
N VAL A 121 -17.94 22.65 12.03
CA VAL A 121 -17.11 22.89 10.84
C VAL A 121 -17.25 21.81 9.77
N ASN A 122 -18.25 20.93 9.88
CA ASN A 122 -18.52 19.81 8.96
C ASN A 122 -17.25 19.02 8.62
N TYR A 123 -16.58 18.51 9.65
CA TYR A 123 -15.37 17.71 9.55
C TYR A 123 -15.55 16.35 10.26
N LEU A 124 -15.19 15.28 9.56
CA LEU A 124 -15.27 13.92 10.05
C LEU A 124 -13.96 13.18 9.74
N ARG A 125 -13.45 12.43 10.70
CA ARG A 125 -12.34 11.48 10.53
C ARG A 125 -12.66 10.17 11.20
N THR A 126 -12.52 9.07 10.47
CA THR A 126 -12.68 7.72 11.03
C THR A 126 -11.47 7.32 11.85
N SER A 127 -11.65 6.37 12.76
CA SER A 127 -10.52 5.63 13.32
C SER A 127 -9.80 4.85 12.21
N TRP A 128 -8.55 4.46 12.46
CA TRP A 128 -7.84 3.53 11.59
C TRP A 128 -8.51 2.16 11.60
N VAL A 129 -8.84 1.65 10.42
CA VAL A 129 -9.20 0.25 10.18
C VAL A 129 -7.95 -0.49 9.75
N VAL A 130 -7.65 -1.60 10.41
CA VAL A 130 -6.43 -2.39 10.18
C VAL A 130 -6.77 -3.68 9.46
N ASP A 131 -6.05 -3.95 8.37
CA ASP A 131 -6.07 -5.21 7.65
C ASP A 131 -4.67 -5.83 7.70
N THR A 132 -4.58 -7.01 8.29
CA THR A 132 -3.32 -7.74 8.52
C THR A 132 -3.14 -8.85 7.48
N PHE A 133 -1.94 -8.92 6.91
CA PHE A 133 -1.46 -9.96 5.99
C PHE A 133 -0.14 -10.51 6.53
N ASP A 134 0.29 -11.68 6.07
CA ASP A 134 1.50 -12.36 6.59
C ASP A 134 2.72 -11.42 6.74
N GLU A 135 3.07 -10.68 5.67
CA GLU A 135 4.27 -9.82 5.61
C GLU A 135 3.97 -8.33 5.84
N PHE A 136 2.70 -7.91 5.80
CA PHE A 136 2.33 -6.49 5.81
C PHE A 136 1.09 -6.22 6.65
N THR A 137 1.07 -5.06 7.28
CA THR A 137 -0.13 -4.49 7.89
C THR A 137 -0.53 -3.26 7.10
N ILE A 138 -1.79 -3.18 6.68
CA ILE A 138 -2.38 -2.01 6.03
C ILE A 138 -3.31 -1.33 7.02
N ARG A 139 -3.26 0.00 7.06
CA ARG A 139 -4.26 0.79 7.76
C ARG A 139 -4.94 1.77 6.82
N THR A 140 -6.26 1.83 6.92
CA THR A 140 -7.10 2.72 6.13
C THR A 140 -7.94 3.59 7.04
N ARG A 141 -8.09 4.87 6.70
CA ARG A 141 -9.09 5.76 7.32
C ARG A 141 -9.68 6.68 6.27
N LEU A 142 -10.85 7.22 6.57
CA LEU A 142 -11.50 8.22 5.74
C LEU A 142 -11.57 9.56 6.47
N ILE A 143 -11.37 10.63 5.71
CA ILE A 143 -11.62 12.01 6.13
C ILE A 143 -12.68 12.59 5.20
N ALA A 144 -13.75 13.14 5.75
CA ALA A 144 -14.75 13.90 5.02
C ALA A 144 -14.79 15.33 5.55
N ARG A 145 -14.84 16.31 4.66
CA ARG A 145 -14.91 17.73 5.04
C ARG A 145 -15.66 18.55 4.00
N VAL A 146 -16.40 19.55 4.46
CA VAL A 146 -16.87 20.63 3.58
C VAL A 146 -15.69 21.56 3.30
N SER A 147 -15.47 21.89 2.03
CA SER A 147 -14.37 22.78 1.60
C SER A 147 -14.85 24.10 1.02
N ASN A 148 -16.09 24.17 0.57
CA ASN A 148 -16.78 25.39 0.21
C ASN A 148 -18.28 25.21 0.47
N GLU A 149 -18.97 26.27 0.90
CA GLU A 149 -20.43 26.25 1.09
C GLU A 149 -21.16 26.87 -0.11
N ASN A 150 -20.47 27.67 -0.92
CA ASN A 150 -21.05 28.31 -2.11
C ASN A 150 -20.02 28.54 -3.24
N PRO A 151 -20.04 27.75 -4.33
CA PRO A 151 -20.85 26.53 -4.49
C PRO A 151 -20.46 25.47 -3.44
N LEU A 152 -21.43 24.67 -3.01
CA LEU A 152 -21.20 23.60 -2.04
C LEU A 152 -20.19 22.58 -2.61
N GLU A 153 -19.13 22.34 -1.87
CA GLU A 153 -18.06 21.40 -2.22
C GLU A 153 -17.73 20.55 -0.98
N ILE A 154 -17.73 19.23 -1.16
CA ILE A 154 -17.32 18.25 -0.14
C ILE A 154 -16.11 17.49 -0.66
N ARG A 155 -15.16 17.22 0.25
CA ARG A 155 -13.97 16.44 -0.04
C ARG A 155 -13.93 15.20 0.82
N PHE A 156 -13.78 14.06 0.16
CA PHE A 156 -13.49 12.78 0.80
C PHE A 156 -12.05 12.39 0.53
N LYS A 157 -11.35 11.88 1.54
CA LYS A 157 -9.98 11.38 1.39
C LYS A 157 -9.85 10.04 2.07
N ILE A 158 -9.60 9.00 1.27
CA ILE A 158 -9.23 7.68 1.77
C ILE A 158 -7.72 7.66 1.93
N VAL A 159 -7.26 7.63 3.18
CA VAL A 159 -5.85 7.52 3.54
C VAL A 159 -5.52 6.05 3.68
N SER A 160 -4.52 5.59 2.94
CA SER A 160 -4.04 4.20 2.92
C SER A 160 -2.54 4.18 3.16
N GLU A 161 -2.14 3.40 4.16
CA GLU A 161 -0.74 3.25 4.54
C GLU A 161 -0.39 1.80 4.80
N ARG A 162 0.87 1.46 4.55
CA ARG A 162 1.39 0.09 4.71
C ARG A 162 2.65 0.09 5.57
N ALA A 163 2.73 -0.88 6.47
CA ALA A 163 3.90 -1.21 7.26
C ALA A 163 4.30 -2.67 7.01
N ARG A 164 5.59 -2.99 7.20
CA ARG A 164 6.10 -4.36 7.10
C ARG A 164 5.95 -5.07 8.44
N GLY A 165 5.50 -6.31 8.41
CA GLY A 165 5.22 -7.14 9.57
C GLY A 165 3.87 -6.82 10.23
N GLN A 166 3.70 -7.35 11.43
CA GLN A 166 2.52 -7.16 12.28
C GLN A 166 2.73 -5.96 13.18
N VAL A 167 2.08 -4.85 12.84
CA VAL A 167 2.34 -3.54 13.46
C VAL A 167 1.07 -2.99 14.07
N SER A 168 1.18 -2.33 15.22
CA SER A 168 0.05 -1.66 15.85
C SER A 168 -0.36 -0.43 15.04
N PRO A 169 -1.65 -0.12 14.88
CA PRO A 169 -2.11 1.09 14.19
C PRO A 169 -1.64 2.40 14.84
N ARG A 170 -1.01 2.36 16.01
CA ARG A 170 -0.46 3.52 16.73
C ARG A 170 1.02 3.76 16.46
N ASP A 171 1.71 2.81 15.81
CA ASP A 171 3.15 2.88 15.54
C ASP A 171 3.40 3.68 14.24
N ASP A 172 3.02 4.96 14.25
CA ASP A 172 3.00 5.84 13.07
C ASP A 172 4.32 5.86 12.30
N GLU A 173 5.45 5.74 12.99
CA GLU A 173 6.79 5.77 12.41
C GLU A 173 7.09 4.59 11.48
N GLN A 174 6.31 3.51 11.56
CA GLN A 174 6.47 2.31 10.73
C GLN A 174 5.63 2.34 9.45
N TYR A 175 4.57 3.16 9.42
CA TYR A 175 3.68 3.24 8.26
C TYR A 175 4.21 4.20 7.21
N ARG A 176 3.99 3.84 5.94
CA ARG A 176 4.28 4.69 4.78
C ARG A 176 3.04 4.78 3.92
N SER A 177 2.79 5.97 3.36
CA SER A 177 1.73 6.18 2.39
C SER A 177 1.82 5.17 1.25
N TRP A 178 0.67 4.58 0.91
CA TRP A 178 0.60 3.56 -0.11
C TRP A 178 -0.48 3.90 -1.15
N GLN A 179 -0.08 3.90 -2.42
CA GLN A 179 -0.90 4.33 -3.55
C GLN A 179 -1.89 3.25 -4.01
N ARG A 180 -2.50 2.56 -3.04
CA ARG A 180 -3.45 1.46 -3.25
C ARG A 180 -4.51 1.50 -2.17
N ILE A 181 -5.73 1.09 -2.52
CA ILE A 181 -6.87 1.02 -1.59
C ILE A 181 -7.33 -0.42 -1.49
N MET A 182 -7.80 -0.83 -0.30
CA MET A 182 -8.45 -2.13 -0.09
C MET A 182 -9.67 -2.27 -1.01
N ARG A 183 -9.79 -3.39 -1.72
CA ARG A 183 -10.90 -3.62 -2.67
C ARG A 183 -12.29 -3.48 -2.04
N LYS A 184 -12.41 -3.77 -0.73
CA LYS A 184 -13.67 -3.59 0.03
C LYS A 184 -14.23 -2.16 -0.02
N TYR A 185 -13.38 -1.14 -0.24
CA TYR A 185 -13.81 0.26 -0.35
C TYR A 185 -14.13 0.72 -1.77
N GLN A 186 -14.07 -0.16 -2.78
CA GLN A 186 -14.37 0.23 -4.16
C GLN A 186 -15.82 0.72 -4.30
N GLY A 187 -16.78 0.02 -3.68
CA GLY A 187 -18.19 0.44 -3.69
C GLY A 187 -18.41 1.80 -3.03
N LEU A 188 -17.71 2.08 -1.92
CA LEU A 188 -17.76 3.40 -1.26
C LEU A 188 -17.24 4.52 -2.19
N ILE A 189 -16.13 4.29 -2.90
CA ILE A 189 -15.59 5.28 -3.84
C ILE A 189 -16.58 5.54 -4.97
N ASP A 190 -17.14 4.47 -5.55
CA ASP A 190 -18.14 4.57 -6.61
C ASP A 190 -19.37 5.35 -6.12
N GLU A 191 -19.78 5.15 -4.86
CA GLU A 191 -20.89 5.86 -4.24
C GLU A 191 -20.59 7.34 -4.01
N ILE A 192 -19.41 7.68 -3.47
CA ILE A 192 -18.96 9.07 -3.30
C ILE A 192 -18.97 9.82 -4.65
N GLN A 193 -18.51 9.16 -5.72
CA GLN A 193 -18.44 9.78 -7.05
C GLN A 193 -19.80 9.90 -7.74
N SER A 194 -20.80 9.08 -7.38
CA SER A 194 -22.07 8.97 -8.12
C SER A 194 -23.28 9.57 -7.41
N ARG A 195 -23.31 9.58 -6.06
CA ARG A 195 -24.54 9.85 -5.29
C ARG A 195 -24.63 11.21 -4.63
N LEU A 196 -23.51 11.87 -4.36
CA LEU A 196 -23.48 13.15 -3.68
C LEU A 196 -23.43 14.30 -4.68
#